data_AF-X1HKU7-F1
#
_entry.id   AF-X1HKU7-F1
#
_cell.length_a   1.000
_cell.length_b   1.000
_cell.length_c   1.000
_cell.angle_alpha   90.00
_cell.angle_beta   90.00
_cell.angle_gamma   90.00
#
_symmetry.space_group_name_H-M   'P 1'
#
loop_
_entity.id
_entity.type
_entity.pdbx_description
1 polymer ?
#
loop_
_entity_poly.entity_id
_entity_poly.type
_entity_poly.pdbx_seq_one_letter_code
_entity_poly.pdbx_strand_id
1 'polypeptide(L)'
;VIDDSDKKRSKSTKSIFKVHKIKDKASGGYIMGQSIVFLFLVTPIVSIPISFEFYMPDPRLTAWYKSNKKLKKQGVPKKKRPKKPKRSDKYPTKQKIALNLLNEFKRYNPIIKIKCVLADALYGTNDFLTNASNIFDGIQVISQLRSNQNIRLSNNTMNLEEYFTKHPGSTQEIKIRGGEKTNVTVGSARLYIVAHGRKRLVIALRYEGEEEYRYLVSSDMSWQHLDIVKAYTLRWLIEVFFQDWKSYEGWGQLTKQPDEDGSSKSLILSLLLDHCLLIHPEQLARL
;
A
#
# COMPACT_ATOMS: atom_id res chain seq x y z
N VAL A 1 0.78 -1.85 -9.44
CA VAL A 1 0.18 -1.93 -8.09
C VAL A 1 1.28 -1.95 -7.06
N ILE A 2 1.13 -1.25 -5.95
CA ILE A 2 2.06 -1.22 -4.83
C ILE A 2 1.31 -1.61 -3.57
N ASP A 3 1.85 -2.59 -2.87
CA ASP A 3 1.34 -3.01 -1.58
C ASP A 3 2.49 -3.63 -0.77
N ASP A 4 2.23 -3.94 0.49
CA ASP A 4 3.21 -4.61 1.33
C ASP A 4 2.65 -5.83 2.03
N SER A 5 3.54 -6.78 2.30
CA SER A 5 3.19 -8.06 2.89
C SER A 5 4.11 -8.37 4.05
N ASP A 6 3.50 -8.73 5.18
CA ASP A 6 4.23 -9.21 6.34
C ASP A 6 4.37 -10.74 6.30
N LYS A 7 5.58 -11.21 6.58
CA LYS A 7 5.89 -12.61 6.87
C LYS A 7 6.29 -12.77 8.32
N LYS A 8 5.50 -13.58 9.05
CA LYS A 8 5.78 -13.96 10.44
C LYS A 8 7.02 -14.86 10.52
N ARG A 9 7.84 -14.65 11.54
CA ARG A 9 9.06 -15.42 11.84
C ARG A 9 9.03 -15.91 13.29
N SER A 10 9.96 -16.79 13.64
CA SER A 10 10.12 -17.23 15.03
C SER A 10 10.41 -16.05 15.96
N LYS A 11 9.87 -16.11 17.18
CA LYS A 11 9.98 -15.04 18.19
C LYS A 11 11.44 -14.71 18.56
N SER A 12 12.37 -15.67 18.41
CA SER A 12 13.79 -15.54 18.78
C SER A 12 14.71 -15.16 17.62
N THR A 13 14.21 -15.08 16.39
CA THR A 13 15.05 -14.84 15.20
C THR A 13 15.71 -13.46 15.21
N LYS A 14 17.02 -13.44 14.94
CA LYS A 14 17.83 -12.21 14.81
C LYS A 14 18.68 -12.15 13.53
N SER A 15 18.95 -13.30 12.91
CA SER A 15 19.89 -13.43 11.78
C SER A 15 19.25 -13.17 10.42
N ILE A 16 17.92 -13.23 10.32
CA ILE A 16 17.20 -12.94 9.07
C ILE A 16 17.26 -11.43 8.79
N PHE A 17 17.55 -11.07 7.54
CA PHE A 17 17.70 -9.67 7.14
C PHE A 17 16.47 -8.83 7.43
N LYS A 18 16.70 -7.64 7.99
CA LYS A 18 15.67 -6.64 8.32
C LYS A 18 14.50 -7.18 9.16
N VAL A 19 14.72 -8.29 9.89
CA VAL A 19 13.73 -8.85 10.80
C VAL A 19 13.47 -7.87 11.95
N HIS A 20 12.21 -7.62 12.25
CA HIS A 20 11.81 -6.69 13.30
C HIS A 20 10.45 -7.05 13.88
N LYS A 21 10.02 -6.33 14.93
CA LYS A 21 8.69 -6.52 15.51
C LYS A 21 7.61 -5.95 14.60
N ILE A 22 6.72 -6.81 14.12
CA ILE A 22 5.51 -6.46 13.37
C ILE A 22 4.28 -6.70 14.25
N LYS A 23 3.18 -5.98 14.00
CA LYS A 23 1.94 -6.17 14.74
C LYS A 23 1.26 -7.45 14.26
N ASP A 24 0.97 -8.37 15.16
CA ASP A 24 0.16 -9.54 14.82
C ASP A 24 -1.33 -9.18 14.93
N LYS A 25 -2.01 -9.11 13.78
CA LYS A 25 -3.44 -8.77 13.73
C LYS A 25 -4.29 -9.81 14.48
N ALA A 26 -3.93 -11.09 14.41
CA ALA A 26 -4.72 -12.17 15.02
C ALA A 26 -4.65 -12.15 16.54
N SER A 27 -3.46 -11.90 17.11
CA SER A 27 -3.27 -11.90 18.55
C SER A 27 -3.41 -10.50 19.19
N GLY A 28 -3.55 -9.45 18.39
CA GLY A 28 -3.43 -8.05 18.83
C GLY A 28 -2.04 -7.62 19.31
N GLY A 29 -1.07 -8.55 19.31
CA GLY A 29 0.26 -8.40 19.91
C GLY A 29 1.34 -8.04 18.88
N TYR A 30 2.58 -8.45 19.18
CA TYR A 30 3.72 -8.29 18.28
C TYR A 30 4.47 -9.60 18.12
N ILE A 31 4.91 -9.88 16.90
CA ILE A 31 5.75 -11.01 16.55
C ILE A 31 6.97 -10.51 15.77
N MET A 32 8.05 -11.30 15.76
CA MET A 32 9.16 -11.04 14.84
C MET A 32 8.72 -11.39 13.43
N GLY A 33 9.08 -10.57 12.46
CA GLY A 33 8.72 -10.76 11.07
C GLY A 33 9.55 -9.93 10.12
N GLN A 34 9.32 -10.12 8.83
CA GLN A 34 9.81 -9.25 7.76
C GLN A 34 8.60 -8.60 7.10
N SER A 35 8.71 -7.30 6.82
CA SER A 35 7.77 -6.59 5.97
C SER A 35 8.43 -6.37 4.62
N ILE A 36 7.70 -6.63 3.55
CA ILE A 36 8.24 -6.55 2.18
C ILE A 36 7.29 -5.67 1.37
N VAL A 37 7.83 -4.64 0.74
CA VAL A 37 7.09 -3.79 -0.19
C VAL A 37 7.25 -4.38 -1.57
N PHE A 38 6.15 -4.59 -2.28
CA PHE A 38 6.13 -5.17 -3.62
C PHE A 38 5.67 -4.15 -4.66
N LEU A 39 6.27 -4.23 -5.84
CA LEU A 39 5.77 -3.66 -7.08
C LEU A 39 5.23 -4.79 -7.95
N PHE A 40 3.95 -4.71 -8.29
CA PHE A 40 3.22 -5.74 -9.02
C PHE A 40 2.63 -5.15 -10.31
N LEU A 41 2.97 -5.73 -11.46
CA LEU A 41 2.50 -5.29 -12.77
C LEU A 41 1.21 -6.03 -13.11
N VAL A 42 0.22 -5.28 -13.59
CA VAL A 42 -1.05 -5.84 -14.06
C VAL A 42 -1.21 -5.45 -15.52
N THR A 43 -1.41 -6.47 -16.37
CA THR A 43 -1.71 -6.32 -17.80
C THR A 43 -3.03 -7.05 -18.11
N PRO A 44 -3.59 -6.91 -19.32
CA PRO A 44 -4.78 -7.66 -19.72
C PRO A 44 -4.59 -9.19 -19.75
N ILE A 45 -3.35 -9.67 -19.84
CA ILE A 45 -3.04 -11.10 -20.04
C ILE A 45 -2.47 -11.70 -18.75
N VAL A 46 -1.49 -11.03 -18.15
CA VAL A 46 -0.78 -11.52 -16.95
C VAL A 46 -0.68 -10.45 -15.88
N SER A 47 -0.62 -10.91 -14.63
CA SER A 47 -0.34 -10.07 -13.45
C SER A 47 0.77 -10.70 -12.63
N ILE A 48 1.87 -9.98 -12.43
CA ILE A 48 3.13 -10.55 -11.93
C ILE A 48 3.89 -9.62 -10.96
N PRO A 49 4.59 -10.16 -9.95
CA PRO A 49 5.44 -9.39 -9.06
C PRO A 49 6.75 -9.00 -9.76
N ILE A 50 6.98 -7.71 -9.99
CA ILE A 50 8.17 -7.25 -10.76
C ILE A 50 9.38 -7.00 -9.86
N SER A 51 9.15 -6.44 -8.68
CA SER A 51 10.24 -6.08 -7.78
C SER A 51 9.76 -6.01 -6.34
N PHE A 52 10.69 -6.05 -5.41
CA PHE A 52 10.42 -5.96 -3.99
C PHE A 52 11.59 -5.32 -3.24
N GLU A 53 11.32 -4.88 -2.01
CA GLU A 53 12.37 -4.51 -1.06
C GLU A 53 11.91 -4.74 0.38
N PHE A 54 12.84 -5.17 1.22
CA PHE A 54 12.60 -5.39 2.64
C PHE A 54 12.52 -4.06 3.39
N TYR A 55 11.43 -3.86 4.13
CA TYR A 55 11.26 -2.72 5.03
C TYR A 55 11.74 -3.08 6.44
N MET A 56 12.44 -2.13 7.06
CA MET A 56 12.71 -2.14 8.51
C MET A 56 12.58 -0.73 9.07
N PRO A 57 11.88 -0.54 10.21
CA PRO A 57 11.86 0.74 10.88
C PRO A 57 13.26 1.08 11.40
N ASP A 58 13.66 2.34 11.24
CA ASP A 58 14.93 2.85 11.76
C ASP A 58 15.05 2.53 13.27
N PRO A 59 16.09 1.76 13.69
CA PRO A 59 16.28 1.36 15.08
C PRO A 59 16.44 2.55 16.04
N ARG A 60 17.11 3.62 15.61
CA ARG A 60 17.34 4.82 16.43
C ARG A 60 16.03 5.58 16.64
N LEU A 61 15.23 5.73 15.59
CA LEU A 61 13.89 6.32 15.71
C LEU A 61 12.97 5.45 16.56
N THR A 62 13.04 4.14 16.41
CA THR A 62 12.24 3.19 17.21
C THR A 62 12.57 3.31 18.70
N ALA A 63 13.85 3.35 19.06
CA ALA A 63 14.31 3.59 20.43
C ALA A 63 13.82 4.95 20.95
N TRP A 64 13.94 6.00 20.13
CA TRP A 64 13.48 7.33 20.48
C TRP A 64 11.96 7.38 20.74
N TYR A 65 11.13 6.78 19.87
CA TYR A 65 9.67 6.75 20.07
C TYR A 65 9.28 6.04 21.37
N LYS A 66 9.96 4.93 21.71
CA LYS A 66 9.74 4.23 22.98
C LYS A 66 10.06 5.11 24.18
N SER A 67 11.22 5.77 24.17
CA SER A 67 11.63 6.69 25.24
C SER A 67 10.68 7.90 25.35
N ASN A 68 10.37 8.55 24.22
CA ASN A 68 9.47 9.70 24.17
C ASN A 68 8.04 9.34 24.64
N LYS A 69 7.55 8.13 24.34
CA LYS A 69 6.26 7.64 24.85
C LYS A 69 6.26 7.48 26.37
N LYS A 70 7.35 6.96 26.95
CA LYS A 70 7.52 6.87 28.41
C LYS A 70 7.55 8.26 29.07
N LEU A 71 8.36 9.17 28.55
CA LEU A 71 8.45 10.55 29.04
C LEU A 71 7.12 11.31 28.92
N LYS A 72 6.35 11.09 27.83
CA LYS A 72 5.00 11.65 27.69
C LYS A 72 4.06 11.15 28.78
N LYS A 73 4.11 9.86 29.12
CA LYS A 73 3.31 9.27 30.21
C LYS A 73 3.71 9.81 31.59
N GLN A 74 4.98 10.14 31.78
CA GLN A 74 5.50 10.75 33.01
C GLN A 74 5.25 12.27 33.10
N GLY A 75 4.49 12.86 32.18
CA GLY A 75 4.18 14.30 32.19
C GLY A 75 5.36 15.22 31.83
N VAL A 76 6.51 14.68 31.42
CA VAL A 76 7.69 15.50 31.09
C VAL A 76 7.36 16.47 29.94
N PRO A 77 7.58 17.78 30.05
CA PRO A 77 7.27 18.74 28.98
C PRO A 77 8.03 18.46 27.68
N LYS A 78 7.41 18.73 26.52
CA LYS A 78 8.01 18.48 25.18
C LYS A 78 9.41 19.08 25.01
N LYS A 79 9.66 20.28 25.58
CA LYS A 79 10.95 20.98 25.53
C LYS A 79 12.07 20.22 26.25
N LYS A 80 11.75 19.42 27.28
CA LYS A 80 12.71 18.62 28.07
C LYS A 80 12.88 17.18 27.54
N ARG A 81 12.14 16.79 26.49
CA ARG A 81 12.26 15.46 25.88
C ARG A 81 13.40 15.46 24.85
N PRO A 82 14.09 14.31 24.64
CA PRO A 82 15.15 14.23 23.66
C PRO A 82 14.64 14.63 22.27
N LYS A 83 15.48 15.35 21.51
CA LYS A 83 15.16 15.73 20.13
C LYS A 83 15.00 14.47 19.26
N LYS A 84 14.03 14.52 18.33
CA LYS A 84 13.78 13.42 17.40
C LYS A 84 15.00 13.29 16.47
N PRO A 85 15.62 12.11 16.37
CA PRO A 85 16.74 11.91 15.45
C PRO A 85 16.26 12.01 13.99
N LYS A 86 17.15 12.43 13.09
CA LYS A 86 16.92 12.34 11.65
C LYS A 86 16.85 10.86 11.25
N ARG A 87 15.94 10.52 10.33
CA ARG A 87 15.86 9.18 9.76
C ARG A 87 17.12 8.89 8.95
N SER A 88 17.65 7.69 9.08
CA SER A 88 18.76 7.19 8.26
C SER A 88 18.26 6.76 6.88
N ASP A 89 19.03 7.06 5.83
CA ASP A 89 18.75 6.61 4.47
C ASP A 89 18.83 5.08 4.32
N LYS A 90 19.52 4.39 5.25
CA LYS A 90 19.55 2.92 5.34
C LYS A 90 18.20 2.31 5.76
N TYR A 91 17.30 3.11 6.32
CA TYR A 91 15.99 2.67 6.82
C TYR A 91 14.87 3.56 6.26
N PRO A 92 14.67 3.55 4.93
CA PRO A 92 13.65 4.35 4.27
C PRO A 92 12.25 3.99 4.75
N THR A 93 11.31 4.91 4.57
CA THR A 93 9.88 4.61 4.78
C THR A 93 9.39 3.68 3.67
N LYS A 94 8.30 2.95 3.90
CA LYS A 94 7.66 2.13 2.86
C LYS A 94 7.29 2.96 1.63
N GLN A 95 6.83 4.21 1.81
CA GLN A 95 6.56 5.13 0.70
C GLN A 95 7.83 5.44 -0.12
N LYS A 96 8.97 5.68 0.54
CA LYS A 96 10.22 5.94 -0.16
C LYS A 96 10.73 4.70 -0.90
N ILE A 97 10.61 3.51 -0.28
CA ILE A 97 10.89 2.23 -0.94
C ILE A 97 10.05 2.09 -2.20
N ALA A 98 8.73 2.25 -2.08
CA ALA A 98 7.81 2.17 -3.21
C ALA A 98 8.17 3.14 -4.35
N LEU A 99 8.52 4.40 -4.04
CA LEU A 99 8.99 5.36 -5.04
C LEU A 99 10.31 4.94 -5.70
N ASN A 100 11.22 4.31 -4.95
CA ASN A 100 12.47 3.79 -5.52
C ASN A 100 12.18 2.63 -6.49
N LEU A 101 11.31 1.68 -6.10
CA LEU A 101 10.89 0.57 -6.97
C LEU A 101 10.25 1.07 -8.28
N LEU A 102 9.41 2.12 -8.22
CA LEU A 102 8.84 2.73 -9.43
C LEU A 102 9.91 3.38 -10.33
N ASN A 103 10.88 4.10 -9.74
CA ASN A 103 11.97 4.72 -10.48
C ASN A 103 12.86 3.68 -11.17
N GLU A 104 13.21 2.61 -10.46
CA GLU A 104 13.97 1.49 -11.02
C GLU A 104 13.20 0.83 -12.16
N PHE A 105 11.90 0.59 -11.98
CA PHE A 105 11.06 0.04 -13.05
C PHE A 105 11.08 0.92 -14.30
N LYS A 106 10.86 2.24 -14.18
CA LYS A 106 10.90 3.18 -15.31
C LYS A 106 12.27 3.19 -16.00
N ARG A 107 13.36 3.14 -15.21
CA ARG A 107 14.73 3.12 -15.73
C ARG A 107 15.03 1.88 -16.55
N TYR A 108 14.67 0.69 -16.05
CA TYR A 108 15.00 -0.57 -16.69
C TYR A 108 13.96 -1.02 -17.73
N ASN A 109 12.75 -0.46 -17.71
CA ASN A 109 11.66 -0.84 -18.62
C ASN A 109 11.01 0.39 -19.30
N PRO A 110 11.80 1.26 -19.98
CA PRO A 110 11.29 2.53 -20.50
C PRO A 110 10.22 2.38 -21.58
N ILE A 111 10.18 1.23 -22.26
CA ILE A 111 9.24 0.93 -23.36
C ILE A 111 7.84 0.60 -22.82
N ILE A 112 7.71 0.14 -21.57
CA ILE A 112 6.43 -0.24 -21.01
C ILE A 112 5.63 1.01 -20.62
N LYS A 113 4.54 1.27 -21.33
CA LYS A 113 3.63 2.39 -21.03
C LYS A 113 2.74 2.05 -19.84
N ILE A 114 2.97 2.73 -18.72
CA ILE A 114 2.12 2.63 -17.53
C ILE A 114 0.88 3.50 -17.68
N LYS A 115 -0.31 2.90 -17.48
CA LYS A 115 -1.60 3.61 -17.54
C LYS A 115 -1.98 4.28 -16.22
N CYS A 116 -1.70 3.63 -15.09
CA CYS A 116 -1.91 4.18 -13.75
C CYS A 116 -1.09 3.42 -12.70
N VAL A 117 -0.91 4.03 -11.54
CA VAL A 117 -0.37 3.39 -10.33
C VAL A 117 -1.49 3.23 -9.31
N LEU A 118 -1.65 2.02 -8.78
CA LEU A 118 -2.61 1.70 -7.73
C LEU A 118 -1.85 1.38 -6.45
N ALA A 119 -2.28 1.91 -5.32
CA ALA A 119 -1.62 1.70 -4.04
C ALA A 119 -2.63 1.62 -2.87
N ASP A 120 -2.24 0.97 -1.78
CA ASP A 120 -3.06 0.88 -0.55
C ASP A 120 -3.22 2.25 0.16
N ALA A 121 -3.85 2.25 1.35
CA ALA A 121 -4.05 3.47 2.14
C ALA A 121 -2.76 4.07 2.73
N LEU A 122 -1.71 3.28 2.94
CA LEU A 122 -0.42 3.77 3.44
C LEU A 122 0.23 4.77 2.48
N TYR A 123 -0.04 4.61 1.18
CA TYR A 123 0.49 5.43 0.11
C TYR A 123 -0.39 6.65 -0.24
N GLY A 124 -1.48 6.88 0.49
CA GLY A 124 -2.46 7.95 0.20
C GLY A 124 -1.99 9.38 0.49
N THR A 125 -0.70 9.59 0.76
CA THR A 125 -0.14 10.90 1.10
C THR A 125 0.11 11.77 -0.15
N ASN A 126 0.05 13.10 0.00
CA ASN A 126 0.33 14.02 -1.09
C ASN A 126 1.71 13.84 -1.72
N ASP A 127 2.74 13.65 -0.89
CA ASP A 127 4.11 13.45 -1.35
C ASP A 127 4.21 12.22 -2.24
N PHE A 128 3.67 11.09 -1.78
CA PHE A 128 3.67 9.86 -2.57
C PHE A 128 2.87 10.00 -3.88
N LEU A 129 1.62 10.48 -3.82
CA LEU A 129 0.77 10.63 -5.01
C LEU A 129 1.42 11.52 -6.07
N THR A 130 2.05 12.62 -5.64
CA THR A 130 2.69 13.57 -6.55
C THR A 130 3.97 12.98 -7.15
N ASN A 131 4.84 12.42 -6.32
CA ASN A 131 6.10 11.84 -6.80
C ASN A 131 5.86 10.62 -7.69
N ALA A 132 4.95 9.71 -7.32
CA ALA A 132 4.62 8.54 -8.13
C ALA A 132 4.03 8.90 -9.49
N SER A 133 3.19 9.95 -9.55
CA SER A 133 2.63 10.47 -10.80
C SER A 133 3.74 11.03 -11.70
N ASN A 134 4.66 11.81 -11.13
CA ASN A 134 5.75 12.44 -11.86
C ASN A 134 6.76 11.44 -12.45
N ILE A 135 6.98 10.26 -11.82
CA ILE A 135 7.91 9.24 -12.33
C ILE A 135 7.52 8.75 -13.74
N PHE A 136 6.23 8.76 -14.06
CA PHE A 136 5.72 8.36 -15.37
C PHE A 136 4.99 9.52 -16.03
N ASP A 137 5.56 10.72 -15.99
CA ASP A 137 5.13 11.84 -16.84
C ASP A 137 3.69 12.31 -16.54
N GLY A 138 3.27 12.25 -15.28
CA GLY A 138 1.99 12.79 -14.81
C GLY A 138 0.81 11.81 -14.87
N ILE A 139 1.06 10.49 -14.93
CA ILE A 139 -0.02 9.49 -14.94
C ILE A 139 -0.89 9.53 -13.68
N GLN A 140 -2.05 8.90 -13.79
CA GLN A 140 -2.97 8.73 -12.69
C GLN A 140 -2.40 7.83 -11.59
N VAL A 141 -2.49 8.27 -10.34
CA VAL A 141 -2.18 7.50 -9.13
C VAL A 141 -3.42 7.44 -8.27
N ILE A 142 -3.85 6.23 -7.92
CA ILE A 142 -5.06 5.99 -7.13
C ILE A 142 -4.64 5.30 -5.82
N SER A 143 -5.12 5.85 -4.72
CA SER A 143 -4.83 5.36 -3.37
C SER A 143 -6.07 5.51 -2.48
N GLN A 144 -5.93 5.27 -1.18
CA GLN A 144 -6.99 5.42 -0.19
C GLN A 144 -6.70 6.50 0.85
N LEU A 145 -7.75 7.18 1.27
CA LEU A 145 -7.79 8.08 2.43
C LEU A 145 -8.52 7.40 3.58
N ARG A 146 -8.25 7.86 4.80
CA ARG A 146 -9.01 7.45 5.98
C ARG A 146 -10.33 8.23 6.07
N SER A 147 -11.34 7.65 6.71
CA SER A 147 -12.64 8.30 6.94
C SER A 147 -12.51 9.64 7.67
N ASN A 148 -11.62 9.70 8.66
CA ASN A 148 -11.32 10.90 9.44
C ASN A 148 -10.40 11.92 8.73
N GLN A 149 -10.16 11.78 7.42
CA GLN A 149 -9.34 12.73 6.67
C GLN A 149 -10.07 14.07 6.56
N ASN A 150 -9.44 15.13 7.07
CA ASN A 150 -10.02 16.46 7.03
C ASN A 150 -10.01 17.07 5.62
N ILE A 151 -11.15 17.63 5.25
CA ILE A 151 -11.40 18.42 4.04
C ILE A 151 -11.79 19.85 4.40
N ARG A 152 -11.48 20.78 3.50
CA ARG A 152 -11.89 22.19 3.64
C ARG A 152 -13.06 22.49 2.70
N LEU A 153 -14.14 23.02 3.26
CA LEU A 153 -15.31 23.54 2.54
C LEU A 153 -15.49 25.01 2.93
N SER A 154 -15.27 25.91 1.97
CA SER A 154 -15.30 27.36 2.23
C SER A 154 -14.44 27.72 3.46
N ASN A 155 -15.05 28.20 4.56
CA ASN A 155 -14.37 28.59 5.80
C ASN A 155 -14.33 27.49 6.88
N ASN A 156 -14.99 26.35 6.65
CA ASN A 156 -15.11 25.29 7.63
C ASN A 156 -14.28 24.05 7.25
N THR A 157 -13.91 23.27 8.27
CA THR A 157 -13.28 21.96 8.11
C THR A 157 -14.26 20.89 8.56
N MET A 158 -14.38 19.82 7.78
CA MET A 158 -15.11 18.60 8.17
C MET A 158 -14.32 17.37 7.72
N ASN A 159 -14.66 16.18 8.18
CA ASN A 159 -14.03 14.95 7.70
C ASN A 159 -14.81 14.33 6.52
N LEU A 160 -14.20 13.36 5.84
CA LEU A 160 -14.80 12.70 4.67
C LEU A 160 -16.07 11.93 5.03
N GLU A 161 -16.08 11.27 6.19
CA GLU A 161 -17.23 10.52 6.67
C GLU A 161 -18.46 11.39 6.82
N GLU A 162 -18.36 12.48 7.59
CA GLU A 162 -19.42 13.47 7.74
C GLU A 162 -19.88 14.05 6.40
N TYR A 163 -18.95 14.22 5.45
CA TYR A 163 -19.27 14.79 4.14
C TYR A 163 -20.13 13.84 3.32
N PHE A 164 -19.74 12.57 3.22
CA PHE A 164 -20.43 11.57 2.42
C PHE A 164 -21.65 10.96 3.12
N THR A 165 -21.80 11.13 4.45
CA THR A 165 -23.09 10.95 5.12
C THR A 165 -24.11 11.98 4.68
N LYS A 166 -23.71 13.25 4.50
CA LYS A 166 -24.59 14.34 4.03
C LYS A 166 -24.82 14.32 2.51
N HIS A 167 -23.87 13.76 1.76
CA HIS A 167 -23.92 13.65 0.31
C HIS A 167 -23.75 12.18 -0.10
N PRO A 168 -24.75 11.33 0.17
CA PRO A 168 -24.66 9.91 -0.09
C PRO A 168 -24.45 9.64 -1.58
N GLY A 169 -23.73 8.56 -1.88
CA GLY A 169 -23.54 8.10 -3.24
C GLY A 169 -24.80 7.52 -3.86
N SER A 170 -24.76 7.34 -5.18
CA SER A 170 -25.78 6.61 -5.94
C SER A 170 -25.35 5.17 -6.16
N THR A 171 -26.31 4.25 -6.28
CA THR A 171 -26.02 2.89 -6.76
C THR A 171 -25.54 2.93 -8.21
N GLN A 172 -24.43 2.25 -8.48
CA GLN A 172 -23.80 2.14 -9.78
C GLN A 172 -23.45 0.67 -10.01
N GLU A 173 -23.62 0.19 -11.24
CA GLU A 173 -23.19 -1.15 -11.63
C GLU A 173 -21.75 -1.09 -12.14
N ILE A 174 -20.87 -1.92 -11.57
CA ILE A 174 -19.49 -2.07 -12.04
C ILE A 174 -19.18 -3.53 -12.34
N LYS A 175 -18.23 -3.75 -13.25
CA LYS A 175 -17.67 -5.08 -13.52
C LYS A 175 -16.36 -5.24 -12.74
N ILE A 176 -16.29 -6.18 -11.81
CA ILE A 176 -15.07 -6.41 -11.02
C ILE A 176 -14.10 -7.24 -11.86
N ARG A 177 -12.93 -6.69 -12.21
CA ARG A 177 -11.84 -7.40 -12.91
C ARG A 177 -12.26 -8.13 -14.21
N GLY A 178 -13.32 -7.67 -14.87
CA GLY A 178 -13.85 -8.32 -16.07
C GLY A 178 -14.75 -9.53 -15.81
N GLY A 179 -15.05 -9.86 -14.54
CA GLY A 179 -15.97 -10.91 -14.10
C GLY A 179 -17.40 -10.43 -13.92
N GLU A 180 -18.05 -10.83 -12.82
CA GLU A 180 -19.47 -10.52 -12.60
C GLU A 180 -19.72 -9.01 -12.39
N LYS A 181 -20.96 -8.63 -12.72
CA LYS A 181 -21.49 -7.31 -12.43
C LYS A 181 -21.87 -7.26 -10.96
N THR A 182 -21.50 -6.18 -10.30
CA THR A 182 -21.80 -5.96 -8.88
C THR A 182 -22.31 -4.55 -8.68
N ASN A 183 -23.33 -4.42 -7.85
CA ASN A 183 -23.85 -3.13 -7.42
C ASN A 183 -22.94 -2.54 -6.34
N VAL A 184 -22.57 -1.28 -6.52
CA VAL A 184 -21.78 -0.51 -5.56
C VAL A 184 -22.43 0.85 -5.32
N THR A 185 -22.38 1.35 -4.09
CA THR A 185 -22.72 2.74 -3.82
C THR A 185 -21.48 3.59 -4.07
N VAL A 186 -21.60 4.57 -4.98
CA VAL A 186 -20.50 5.46 -5.36
C VAL A 186 -20.92 6.91 -5.21
N GLY A 187 -20.21 7.65 -4.37
CA GLY A 187 -20.24 9.11 -4.31
C GLY A 187 -18.90 9.68 -4.75
N SER A 188 -18.89 10.86 -5.40
CA SER A 188 -17.63 11.51 -5.78
C SER A 188 -17.68 13.02 -5.60
N ALA A 189 -16.54 13.61 -5.25
CA ALA A 189 -16.41 15.05 -5.10
C ALA A 189 -14.97 15.52 -5.29
N ARG A 190 -14.80 16.73 -5.83
CA ARG A 190 -13.50 17.42 -5.89
C ARG A 190 -13.30 18.22 -4.61
N LEU A 191 -12.51 17.68 -3.69
CA LEU A 191 -12.38 18.19 -2.32
C LEU A 191 -10.96 18.69 -2.05
N TYR A 192 -10.85 19.81 -1.32
CA TYR A 192 -9.56 20.28 -0.81
C TYR A 192 -9.16 19.44 0.41
N ILE A 193 -8.14 18.60 0.26
CA ILE A 193 -7.65 17.74 1.33
C ILE A 193 -6.65 18.53 2.16
N VAL A 194 -6.96 18.78 3.44
CA VAL A 194 -6.15 19.65 4.31
C VAL A 194 -4.72 19.13 4.43
N ALA A 195 -4.55 17.83 4.65
CA ALA A 195 -3.24 17.20 4.75
C ALA A 195 -2.44 17.21 3.43
N HIS A 196 -3.11 17.40 2.29
CA HIS A 196 -2.45 17.47 0.99
C HIS A 196 -2.16 18.90 0.53
N GLY A 197 -2.83 19.89 1.13
CA GLY A 197 -2.71 21.28 0.72
C GLY A 197 -3.22 21.54 -0.70
N ARG A 198 -4.09 20.69 -1.25
CA ARG A 198 -4.63 20.84 -2.61
C ARG A 198 -5.95 20.10 -2.82
N LYS A 199 -6.65 20.46 -3.89
CA LYS A 199 -7.83 19.72 -4.38
C LYS A 199 -7.43 18.37 -4.97
N ARG A 200 -8.22 17.35 -4.66
CA ARG A 200 -8.17 15.99 -5.24
C ARG A 200 -9.58 15.53 -5.55
N LEU A 201 -9.72 14.60 -6.48
CA LEU A 201 -10.98 13.88 -6.68
C LEU A 201 -11.01 12.74 -5.65
N VAL A 202 -12.04 12.76 -4.81
CA VAL A 202 -12.30 11.74 -3.79
C VAL A 202 -13.55 10.97 -4.17
N ILE A 203 -13.49 9.66 -3.98
CA ILE A 203 -14.60 8.76 -4.27
C ILE A 203 -14.91 7.99 -2.99
N ALA A 204 -16.15 8.07 -2.53
CA ALA A 204 -16.69 7.19 -1.51
C ALA A 204 -17.25 5.95 -2.22
N LEU A 205 -16.69 4.79 -1.92
CA LEU A 205 -17.04 3.49 -2.50
C LEU A 205 -17.48 2.55 -1.39
N ARG A 206 -18.63 1.91 -1.56
CA ARG A 206 -19.15 0.90 -0.65
C ARG A 206 -19.76 -0.24 -1.45
N TYR A 207 -19.32 -1.46 -1.19
CA TYR A 207 -19.91 -2.66 -1.82
C TYR A 207 -21.21 -3.05 -1.12
N GLU A 208 -22.06 -3.81 -1.81
CA GLU A 208 -23.25 -4.39 -1.22
C GLU A 208 -22.89 -5.23 0.02
N GLY A 209 -23.60 -5.00 1.13
CA GLY A 209 -23.32 -5.63 2.44
C GLY A 209 -22.24 -4.94 3.28
N GLU A 210 -21.50 -3.96 2.76
CA GLU A 210 -20.62 -3.12 3.59
C GLU A 210 -21.41 -1.98 4.24
N GLU A 211 -21.12 -1.68 5.51
CA GLU A 211 -21.74 -0.56 6.23
C GLU A 211 -21.01 0.76 5.94
N GLU A 212 -19.68 0.72 5.94
CA GLU A 212 -18.81 1.89 5.85
C GLU A 212 -18.29 2.14 4.43
N TYR A 213 -18.11 3.41 4.07
CA TYR A 213 -17.42 3.79 2.84
C TYR A 213 -15.90 3.61 2.94
N ARG A 214 -15.31 3.13 1.86
CA ARG A 214 -13.89 3.28 1.54
C ARG A 214 -13.69 4.56 0.74
N TYR A 215 -12.68 5.35 1.07
CA TYR A 215 -12.40 6.62 0.38
C TYR A 215 -11.21 6.48 -0.55
N LEU A 216 -11.44 6.48 -1.85
CA LEU A 216 -10.39 6.53 -2.85
C LEU A 216 -9.98 7.98 -3.11
N VAL A 217 -8.72 8.20 -3.42
CA VAL A 217 -8.17 9.49 -3.86
C VAL A 217 -7.37 9.30 -5.13
N SER A 218 -7.57 10.19 -6.09
CA SER A 218 -6.80 10.22 -7.33
C SER A 218 -5.89 11.44 -7.43
N SER A 219 -4.75 11.29 -8.11
CA SER A 219 -3.80 12.38 -8.34
C SER A 219 -4.31 13.38 -9.39
N ASP A 220 -4.92 12.86 -10.46
CA ASP A 220 -5.56 13.60 -11.55
C ASP A 220 -7.10 13.60 -11.38
N MET A 221 -7.70 14.78 -11.51
CA MET A 221 -9.13 15.06 -11.35
C MET A 221 -9.91 15.08 -12.68
N SER A 222 -9.23 14.82 -13.80
CA SER A 222 -9.82 14.74 -15.14
C SER A 222 -10.56 13.42 -15.39
N TRP A 223 -10.13 12.34 -14.71
CA TRP A 223 -10.72 11.01 -14.86
C TRP A 223 -12.16 10.98 -14.33
N GLN A 224 -13.00 10.16 -14.97
CA GLN A 224 -14.33 9.88 -14.44
C GLN A 224 -14.21 9.02 -13.18
N HIS A 225 -15.10 9.26 -12.22
CA HIS A 225 -15.08 8.56 -10.94
C HIS A 225 -15.27 7.04 -11.10
N LEU A 226 -16.10 6.60 -12.06
CA LEU A 226 -16.28 5.17 -12.35
C LEU A 226 -15.02 4.52 -12.94
N ASP A 227 -14.24 5.24 -13.74
CA ASP A 227 -12.97 4.72 -14.27
C ASP A 227 -11.95 4.52 -13.15
N ILE A 228 -11.94 5.41 -12.16
CA ILE A 228 -11.10 5.27 -10.97
C ILE A 228 -11.54 4.05 -10.14
N VAL A 229 -12.85 3.86 -9.92
CA VAL A 229 -13.37 2.68 -9.22
C VAL A 229 -12.99 1.40 -9.93
N LYS A 230 -13.23 1.31 -11.24
CA LYS A 230 -12.88 0.15 -12.08
C LYS A 230 -11.38 -0.14 -12.04
N ALA A 231 -10.54 0.87 -12.23
CA ALA A 231 -9.09 0.73 -12.15
C ALA A 231 -8.66 0.23 -10.77
N TYR A 232 -9.24 0.77 -9.70
CA TYR A 232 -8.87 0.40 -8.33
C TYR A 232 -9.21 -1.05 -7.97
N THR A 233 -10.19 -1.67 -8.63
CA THR A 233 -10.47 -3.12 -8.46
C THR A 233 -9.26 -3.99 -8.79
N LEU A 234 -8.39 -3.55 -9.71
CA LEU A 234 -7.18 -4.29 -10.09
C LEU A 234 -6.12 -4.31 -8.98
N ARG A 235 -6.23 -3.44 -7.96
CA ARG A 235 -5.34 -3.48 -6.80
C ARG A 235 -5.46 -4.80 -6.05
N TRP A 236 -6.65 -5.39 -6.01
CA TRP A 236 -6.90 -6.66 -5.28
C TRP A 236 -6.08 -7.83 -5.82
N LEU A 237 -5.61 -7.78 -7.08
CA LEU A 237 -4.79 -8.85 -7.66
C LEU A 237 -3.49 -9.08 -6.87
N ILE A 238 -2.90 -8.04 -6.27
CA ILE A 238 -1.70 -8.23 -5.44
C ILE A 238 -2.03 -8.92 -4.10
N GLU A 239 -3.25 -8.74 -3.57
CA GLU A 239 -3.67 -9.41 -2.36
C GLU A 239 -3.91 -10.90 -2.61
N VAL A 240 -4.50 -11.23 -3.78
CA VAL A 240 -4.66 -12.61 -4.24
C VAL A 240 -3.29 -13.27 -4.40
N PHE A 241 -2.34 -12.60 -5.06
CA PHE A 241 -0.94 -13.04 -5.10
C PHE A 241 -0.38 -13.29 -3.69
N PHE A 242 -0.55 -12.37 -2.74
CA PHE A 242 -0.06 -12.58 -1.37
C PHE A 242 -0.70 -13.76 -0.65
N GLN A 243 -1.97 -14.07 -0.93
CA GLN A 243 -2.64 -15.23 -0.35
C GLN A 243 -2.04 -16.52 -0.89
N ASP A 244 -1.88 -16.63 -2.21
CA ASP A 244 -1.32 -17.82 -2.86
C ASP A 244 0.15 -18.00 -2.50
N TRP A 245 0.93 -16.92 -2.59
CA TRP A 245 2.34 -16.87 -2.22
C TRP A 245 2.58 -17.33 -0.76
N LYS A 246 1.70 -16.95 0.18
CA LYS A 246 1.82 -17.39 1.58
C LYS A 246 1.34 -18.81 1.80
N SER A 247 0.34 -19.25 1.04
CA SER A 247 -0.36 -20.52 1.28
C SER A 247 0.31 -21.69 0.59
N TYR A 248 0.93 -21.48 -0.58
CA TYR A 248 1.40 -22.56 -1.44
C TYR A 248 2.90 -22.50 -1.73
N GLU A 249 3.52 -21.31 -1.78
CA GLU A 249 4.94 -21.24 -2.09
C GLU A 249 5.86 -21.61 -0.92
N GLY A 250 6.91 -22.37 -1.24
CA GLY A 250 7.94 -22.76 -0.29
C GLY A 250 8.61 -21.56 0.38
N TRP A 251 8.73 -20.41 -0.33
CA TRP A 251 9.25 -19.20 0.31
C TRP A 251 8.31 -18.69 1.41
N GLY A 252 7.02 -18.60 1.09
CA GLY A 252 5.94 -18.17 1.97
C GLY A 252 5.74 -19.06 3.20
N GLN A 253 6.05 -20.34 3.08
CA GLN A 253 5.89 -21.31 4.17
C GLN A 253 7.18 -21.56 4.98
N LEU A 254 8.32 -21.81 4.32
CA LEU A 254 9.44 -22.53 4.94
C LEU A 254 10.78 -21.78 5.01
N THR A 255 10.93 -20.60 4.38
CA THR A 255 12.24 -19.92 4.33
C THR A 255 12.85 -19.64 5.69
N LYS A 256 14.17 -19.79 5.78
CA LYS A 256 14.97 -19.54 7.00
C LYS A 256 16.37 -18.99 6.70
N GLN A 257 16.65 -18.69 5.43
CA GLN A 257 17.94 -18.23 4.96
C GLN A 257 18.33 -16.95 5.71
N PRO A 258 19.49 -16.93 6.39
CA PRO A 258 19.95 -15.75 7.12
C PRO A 258 20.40 -14.66 6.15
N ASP A 259 20.74 -13.49 6.70
CA ASP A 259 21.39 -12.38 6.00
C ASP A 259 20.64 -11.82 4.77
N GLU A 260 21.22 -10.77 4.20
CA GLU A 260 20.64 -9.99 3.09
C GLU A 260 20.58 -10.80 1.81
N ASP A 261 21.67 -11.50 1.49
CA ASP A 261 21.79 -12.32 0.30
C ASP A 261 20.87 -13.53 0.39
N GLY A 262 20.88 -14.25 1.50
CA GLY A 262 20.01 -15.40 1.72
C GLY A 262 18.54 -15.01 1.67
N SER A 263 18.16 -13.86 2.25
CA SER A 263 16.77 -13.37 2.19
C SER A 263 16.38 -12.95 0.78
N SER A 264 17.22 -12.18 0.09
CA SER A 264 16.88 -11.56 -1.20
C SER A 264 16.97 -12.55 -2.35
N LYS A 265 18.07 -13.32 -2.46
CA LYS A 265 18.28 -14.29 -3.54
C LYS A 265 17.26 -15.42 -3.50
N SER A 266 16.91 -15.91 -2.30
CA SER A 266 15.87 -16.94 -2.17
C SER A 266 14.49 -16.42 -2.56
N LEU A 267 14.18 -15.16 -2.26
CA LEU A 267 12.92 -14.54 -2.66
C LEU A 267 12.87 -14.33 -4.18
N ILE A 268 13.94 -13.81 -4.77
CA ILE A 268 14.07 -13.66 -6.23
C ILE A 268 13.81 -15.00 -6.92
N LEU A 269 14.44 -16.09 -6.45
CA LEU A 269 14.24 -17.41 -7.04
C LEU A 269 12.80 -17.91 -6.92
N SER A 270 12.15 -17.68 -5.77
CA SER A 270 10.73 -18.02 -5.57
C SER A 270 9.83 -17.30 -6.57
N LEU A 271 10.02 -15.98 -6.69
CA LEU A 271 9.23 -15.18 -7.62
C LEU A 271 9.51 -15.60 -9.07
N LEU A 272 10.75 -15.83 -9.46
CA LEU A 272 11.06 -16.31 -10.82
C LEU A 272 10.39 -17.66 -11.13
N LEU A 273 10.33 -18.58 -10.16
CA LEU A 273 9.61 -19.83 -10.33
C LEU A 273 8.11 -19.61 -10.54
N ASP A 274 7.49 -18.71 -9.75
CA ASP A 274 6.09 -18.31 -9.93
C ASP A 274 5.83 -17.74 -11.34
N HIS A 275 6.76 -16.93 -11.88
CA HIS A 275 6.66 -16.44 -13.25
C HIS A 275 6.76 -17.57 -14.29
N CYS A 276 7.69 -18.49 -14.12
CA CYS A 276 7.89 -19.60 -15.05
C CYS A 276 6.66 -20.53 -15.12
N LEU A 277 5.96 -20.69 -14.00
CA LEU A 277 4.82 -21.58 -13.92
C LEU A 277 3.48 -20.88 -14.21
N LEU A 278 3.44 -19.54 -14.26
CA LEU A 278 2.21 -18.74 -14.41
C LEU A 278 1.28 -19.20 -15.56
N ILE A 279 1.86 -19.71 -16.66
CA ILE A 279 1.13 -20.20 -17.84
C ILE A 279 1.12 -21.74 -17.95
N HIS A 280 1.61 -22.44 -16.93
CA HIS A 280 1.65 -23.88 -16.90
C HIS A 280 0.20 -24.42 -16.81
N PRO A 281 -0.21 -25.37 -17.67
CA PRO A 281 -1.59 -25.86 -17.72
C PRO A 281 -2.13 -26.42 -16.39
N GLU A 282 -1.24 -26.94 -15.54
CA GLU A 282 -1.59 -27.51 -14.24
C GLU A 282 -1.53 -26.50 -13.08
N GLN A 283 -1.10 -25.24 -13.32
CA GLN A 283 -1.06 -24.25 -12.25
C GLN A 283 -2.47 -23.76 -11.92
N LEU A 284 -2.93 -24.07 -10.70
CA LEU A 284 -4.16 -23.52 -10.13
C LEU A 284 -3.83 -22.19 -9.44
N ALA A 285 -4.12 -21.07 -10.09
CA ALA A 285 -4.10 -19.75 -9.44
C ALA A 285 -5.52 -19.37 -8.98
N ARG A 286 -5.65 -18.76 -7.80
CA ARG A 286 -6.93 -18.16 -7.42
C ARG A 286 -7.10 -16.90 -8.28
N LEU A 287 -8.14 -16.84 -9.11
CA LEU A 287 -8.47 -15.65 -9.92
C LEU A 287 -9.60 -14.86 -9.24
#